data_AF-A0A943MSL1-F1
#
_entry.id   AF-A0A943MSL1-F1
#
_cell.length_a   1.000
_cell.length_b   1.000
_cell.length_c   1.000
_cell.angle_alpha   90.00
_cell.angle_beta   90.00
_cell.angle_gamma   90.00
#
_symmetry.space_group_name_H-M   'P 1'
#
loop_
_entity.id
_entity.type
_entity.pdbx_description
1 polymer ?
#
loop_
_entity_poly.entity_id
_entity_poly.type
_entity_poly.pdbx_seq_one_letter_code
_entity_poly.pdbx_strand_id
1 'polypeptide(L)' 'MARITHIRKCSRPIRVESRTVMDINTNSTYFSMWVHAAGQEMGTELRPLSIQLDHNMAQQLRDYLEDFLSEEKRKENP' A
#
# COMPACT_ATOMS: atom_id res chain seq x y z
N MET A 1 7.05 5.17 -9.87
CA MET A 1 6.50 5.17 -8.49
C MET A 1 6.21 6.61 -8.08
N ALA A 2 5.05 6.88 -7.48
CA ALA A 2 4.75 8.19 -6.93
C ALA A 2 5.13 8.21 -5.44
N ARG A 3 5.75 9.31 -4.98
CA ARG A 3 6.01 9.52 -3.55
C ARG A 3 4.85 10.28 -2.92
N ILE A 4 4.15 9.65 -1.99
CA ILE A 4 3.13 10.33 -1.18
C ILE A 4 3.83 11.20 -0.14
N THR A 5 3.61 12.51 -0.20
CA THR A 5 4.19 13.47 0.77
C THR A 5 3.21 13.85 1.87
N HIS A 6 1.90 13.68 1.63
CA HIS A 6 0.84 14.04 2.57
C HIS A 6 -0.36 13.09 2.41
N ILE A 7 -0.96 12.67 3.52
CA ILE A 7 -2.21 11.91 3.56
C ILE A 7 -3.32 12.84 4.07
N ARG A 8 -4.46 12.87 3.37
CA ARG A 8 -5.61 13.70 3.73
C ARG A 8 -6.88 12.87 3.74
N LYS A 9 -7.75 13.12 4.73
CA LYS A 9 -9.10 12.56 4.73
C LYS A 9 -9.96 13.30 3.70
N CYS A 10 -10.62 12.57 2.81
CA CYS A 10 -11.59 13.13 1.86
C CYS A 10 -13.02 12.70 2.22
N SER A 11 -14.00 13.52 1.85
CA SER A 11 -15.43 13.24 2.04
C SER A 11 -16.09 12.60 0.82
N ARG A 12 -15.42 12.60 -0.34
CA ARG A 12 -15.94 12.02 -1.57
C ARG A 12 -15.79 10.50 -1.53
N PRO A 13 -16.83 9.72 -1.87
CA PRO A 13 -16.71 8.27 -1.95
C PRO A 13 -15.77 7.90 -3.11
N ILE A 14 -14.81 7.02 -2.84
CA ILE A 14 -13.94 6.41 -3.83
C ILE A 14 -14.68 5.19 -4.40
N ARG A 15 -14.78 5.09 -5.73
CA ARG A 15 -15.50 4.00 -6.40
C ARG A 15 -14.51 2.95 -6.91
N VAL A 16 -14.90 1.69 -6.83
CA VAL A 16 -14.13 0.56 -7.37
C VAL A 16 -14.64 0.24 -8.78
N GLU A 17 -13.74 0.30 -9.75
CA GLU A 17 -14.07 0.07 -11.16
C GLU A 17 -13.46 -1.24 -11.72
N SER A 18 -12.54 -1.85 -10.98
CA SER A 18 -11.83 -3.06 -11.39
C SER A 18 -11.37 -3.89 -10.19
N ARG A 19 -11.08 -5.17 -10.43
CA ARG A 19 -10.42 -6.04 -9.44
C ARG A 19 -8.92 -5.88 -9.56
N THR A 20 -8.25 -5.76 -8.41
CA THR A 20 -6.83 -5.45 -8.34
C THR A 20 -6.13 -6.31 -7.30
N VAL A 21 -4.83 -6.52 -7.49
CA VAL A 21 -3.91 -7.15 -6.52
C VAL A 21 -2.92 -6.08 -6.06
N MET A 22 -2.56 -6.10 -4.77
CA MET A 22 -1.57 -5.20 -4.20
C MET A 22 -0.34 -5.97 -3.72
N ASP A 23 0.83 -5.62 -4.25
CA ASP A 23 2.12 -6.13 -3.78
C ASP A 23 2.76 -5.12 -2.83
N ILE A 24 3.39 -5.63 -1.77
CA ILE A 24 4.09 -4.84 -0.75
C ILE A 24 5.57 -5.20 -0.76
N ASN A 25 6.43 -4.18 -0.67
CA ASN A 25 7.86 -4.34 -0.48
C ASN A 25 8.38 -3.27 0.49
N THR A 26 9.32 -3.63 1.36
CA THR A 26 9.85 -2.75 2.40
C THR A 26 11.38 -2.74 2.41
N ASN A 27 11.95 -1.63 2.88
CA ASN A 27 13.36 -1.55 3.27
C ASN A 27 13.48 -0.68 4.52
N SER A 28 14.66 -0.19 4.89
CA SER A 28 14.83 0.61 6.11
C SER A 28 14.27 2.03 6.05
N THR A 29 13.70 2.46 4.93
CA THR A 29 13.31 3.87 4.71
C THR A 29 11.96 4.00 4.03
N TYR A 30 11.58 3.01 3.22
CA TYR A 30 10.38 3.06 2.40
C TYR A 30 9.54 1.82 2.57
N PHE A 31 8.26 2.05 2.87
CA PHE A 31 7.19 1.09 2.65
C PHE A 31 6.59 1.36 1.27
N SER A 32 6.74 0.41 0.36
CA SER A 32 6.33 0.55 -1.04
C SER A 32 5.15 -0.37 -1.33
N MET A 33 4.18 0.15 -2.09
CA MET A 33 3.02 -0.61 -2.55
C MET A 33 2.87 -0.45 -4.06
N TRP A 34 2.61 -1.55 -4.76
CA TRP A 34 2.17 -1.56 -6.15
C TRP A 34 0.78 -2.17 -6.25
N VAL A 35 -0.02 -1.67 -7.19
CA VAL A 35 -1.36 -2.19 -7.46
C VAL A 35 -1.47 -2.52 -8.93
N HIS A 36 -1.90 -3.74 -9.21
CA HIS A 36 -2.06 -4.30 -10.54
C HIS A 36 -3.52 -4.63 -10.78
N ALA A 37 -3.97 -4.59 -12.04
CA ALA A 37 -5.22 -5.26 -12.38
C ALA A 37 -5.06 -6.77 -12.19
N ALA A 38 -6.06 -7.45 -11.63
CA ALA A 38 -6.00 -8.90 -11.42
C ALA A 38 -5.79 -9.62 -12.76
N GLY A 39 -4.78 -10.51 -12.82
CA GLY A 39 -4.37 -11.21 -14.04
C GLY A 39 -3.39 -10.44 -14.94
N GLN A 40 -2.87 -9.29 -14.49
CA GLN A 40 -1.84 -8.48 -15.16
C GLN A 40 -0.64 -8.21 -14.25
N GLU A 41 -0.33 -9.13 -13.34
CA GLU A 41 0.79 -9.03 -12.39
C GLU A 41 2.14 -8.91 -13.11
N MET A 42 2.22 -9.27 -14.41
CA MET A 42 3.41 -9.16 -15.27
C MET A 42 3.34 -8.03 -16.33
N GLY A 43 2.30 -7.20 -16.34
CA GLY A 43 2.07 -6.17 -17.35
C GLY A 43 2.68 -4.80 -17.02
N THR A 44 3.06 -4.03 -18.05
CA THR A 44 3.79 -2.75 -17.95
C THR A 44 2.93 -1.50 -17.69
N GLU A 45 1.59 -1.59 -17.70
CA GLU A 45 0.72 -0.43 -17.46
C GLU A 45 0.41 -0.23 -15.97
N LEU A 46 1.25 0.57 -15.30
CA LEU A 46 0.97 1.10 -13.96
C LEU A 46 -0.07 2.22 -14.07
N ARG A 47 -1.37 1.88 -14.00
CA ARG A 47 -2.43 2.89 -13.88
C ARG A 47 -2.47 3.45 -12.46
N PRO A 48 -2.76 4.75 -12.26
CA PRO A 48 -3.09 5.27 -10.95
C PRO A 48 -4.46 4.70 -10.54
N LEU A 49 -4.43 3.59 -9.81
CA LEU A 49 -5.64 2.92 -9.35
C LEU A 49 -6.03 3.49 -7.98
N SER A 50 -7.32 3.77 -7.81
CA SER A 50 -7.89 4.02 -6.49
C SER A 50 -7.83 2.72 -5.69
N ILE A 51 -7.25 2.77 -4.49
CA ILE A 51 -7.15 1.61 -3.60
C ILE A 51 -8.33 1.65 -2.64
N GLN A 52 -9.05 0.54 -2.56
CA GLN A 52 -10.06 0.31 -1.52
C GLN A 52 -9.76 -1.03 -0.87
N LEU A 53 -9.70 -1.03 0.46
CA LEU A 53 -9.48 -2.21 1.27
C LEU A 53 -10.77 -2.51 2.03
N ASP A 54 -11.19 -3.77 2.02
CA ASP A 54 -12.17 -4.23 3.00
C ASP A 54 -11.53 -4.34 4.39
N HIS A 55 -12.34 -4.74 5.38
CA HIS A 55 -11.88 -4.84 6.76
C HIS A 55 -10.69 -5.81 6.94
N ASN A 56 -10.71 -6.95 6.26
CA ASN A 56 -9.67 -7.97 6.40
C ASN A 56 -8.37 -7.54 5.70
N MET A 57 -8.48 -6.93 4.53
CA MET A 57 -7.31 -6.42 3.80
C MET A 57 -6.70 -5.21 4.51
N ALA A 58 -7.54 -4.35 5.12
CA ALA A 58 -7.06 -3.23 5.94
C ALA A 58 -6.31 -3.72 7.19
N GLN A 59 -6.80 -4.80 7.80
CA GLN A 59 -6.13 -5.45 8.93
C GLN A 59 -4.75 -5.99 8.51
N GLN A 60 -4.66 -6.75 7.42
CA GLN A 60 -3.38 -7.26 6.92
C GLN A 60 -2.39 -6.14 6.57
N LEU A 61 -2.85 -5.06 5.91
CA LEU A 61 -1.98 -3.93 5.61
C LEU A 61 -1.48 -3.25 6.88
N ARG A 62 -2.31 -3.15 7.93
CA ARG A 62 -1.90 -2.61 9.24
C ARG A 62 -0.73 -3.42 9.80
N ASP A 63 -0.83 -4.75 9.76
CA ASP A 63 0.18 -5.64 10.32
C ASP A 63 1.53 -5.49 9.57
N TYR A 64 1.52 -5.44 8.23
CA TYR A 64 2.74 -5.17 7.46
C TYR A 64 3.35 -3.79 7.74
N LEU A 65 2.52 -2.77 7.94
CA LEU A 65 2.97 -1.43 8.31
C LEU A 65 3.57 -1.39 9.71
N GLU A 66 2.95 -2.08 10.67
CA GLU A 66 3.46 -2.20 12.03
C GLU A 66 4.82 -2.88 12.05
N ASP A 67 4.99 -3.96 11.29
CA ASP A 67 6.28 -4.66 11.15
C ASP A 67 7.36 -3.70 10.65
N PHE A 68 7.11 -2.97 9.54
CA PHE A 68 8.04 -1.98 8.98
C PHE A 68 8.40 -0.87 9.98
N LEU A 69 7.42 -0.31 10.69
CA LEU A 69 7.66 0.76 11.67
C LEU A 69 8.36 0.24 12.94
N SER A 70 8.23 -1.05 13.25
CA SER A 70 8.90 -1.67 14.39
C SER A 70 10.39 -1.92 14.14
N GLU A 71 10.81 -2.14 12.88
CA GLU A 71 12.22 -2.28 12.52
C GLU A 71 13.01 -1.00 12.77
N GLU A 72 12.39 0.17 12.62
CA GLU A 72 13.01 1.45 13.00
C GLU A 72 13.22 1.55 14.52
N LYS A 73 12.23 1.14 15.33
CA LYS A 73 12.34 1.16 16.81
C LYS A 73 13.44 0.24 17.35
N ARG A 74 13.74 -0.86 16.67
CA ARG A 74 14.85 -1.77 17.05
C ARG A 74 16.24 -1.19 16.76
N LYS A 75 16.34 -0.19 15.87
CA LYS A 75 17.61 0.50 15.59
C LYS A 75 17.86 1.68 16.53
N GLU A 76 16.81 2.23 17.14
CA GLU A 76 16.90 3.35 18.09
C GLU A 76 17.20 2.94 19.53
N ASN A 77 16.95 1.67 19.91
CA ASN A 77 17.31 1.11 21.21
C ASN A 77 18.34 -0.03 21.04
N PRO A 78 19.66 0.29 21.01
CA PRO A 78 20.73 -0.72 21.03
C PRO A 78 20.86 -1.44 22.37
#